data_AF-A0A975GFN8-F1
#
_entry.id   AF-A0A975GFN8-F1
#
_cell.length_a   1.000
_cell.length_b   1.000
_cell.length_c   1.000
_cell.angle_alpha   90.00
_cell.angle_beta   90.00
_cell.angle_gamma   90.00
#
_symmetry.space_group_name_H-M   'P 1'
#
loop_
_entity.id
_entity.type
_entity.pdbx_description
1 polymer ?
#
loop_
_entity_poly.entity_id
_entity_poly.type
_entity_poly.pdbx_seq_one_letter_code
_entity_poly.pdbx_strand_id
1 'polypeptide(L)'
;MKSSRYIFICLCLVFCFTALSQGGETAKRELYGKIYTVGENDEDLACQNTTIRIEESDDSDVSTSTGSFRLFLKDRFKTDSFITLKVEKDGYQIWQPLAGRLRIPADLEGCIEIVRLDKLGSHRFMSNQAFSLLIEKFANAPKNMTKPDETEKPDLSRYLKDWAVKYGFGFEQVKAEMDKWAADIEKRQDNLYELGLAAFYQKNFREADEKFTESARENEEKLSKLREKEKKLKENIIRDWRLAGDSRYNDLRFQDALEAYEKALAEIDKKQEPETWASVMNDICNTYWNLGLRAEGQAARQYLANAVKGYQENLQIYTLETLPQDWAMTQNNLGITLQEQGIRTGGKREQNCFLRLLRLTGLL
;
A
#
# COMPACT_ATOMS: atom_id res chain seq x y z
N MET A 1 48.01 -30.52 -40.07
CA MET A 1 47.01 -31.35 -40.79
C MET A 1 46.19 -32.12 -39.76
N LYS A 2 44.85 -32.14 -39.93
CA LYS A 2 43.79 -32.73 -39.08
C LYS A 2 43.46 -31.89 -37.82
N SER A 3 42.52 -30.94 -37.88
CA SER A 3 41.05 -31.09 -37.92
C SER A 3 40.51 -31.86 -36.71
N SER A 4 40.12 -31.11 -35.67
CA SER A 4 39.22 -31.60 -34.62
C SER A 4 37.96 -30.74 -34.65
N ARG A 5 36.83 -31.38 -34.94
CA ARG A 5 35.51 -30.79 -35.12
C ARG A 5 34.87 -30.60 -33.75
N TYR A 6 34.60 -29.36 -33.35
CA TYR A 6 33.58 -29.06 -32.35
C TYR A 6 32.40 -28.39 -33.06
N ILE A 7 31.34 -29.20 -33.23
CA ILE A 7 30.03 -28.78 -33.70
C ILE A 7 29.31 -28.22 -32.47
N PHE A 8 29.22 -26.89 -32.36
CA PHE A 8 28.25 -26.24 -31.48
C PHE A 8 26.99 -25.98 -32.31
N ILE A 9 26.00 -26.87 -32.16
CA ILE A 9 24.63 -26.66 -32.64
C ILE A 9 24.01 -25.62 -31.73
N CYS A 10 23.83 -24.40 -32.25
CA CYS A 10 23.05 -23.36 -31.60
C CYS A 10 21.57 -23.71 -31.76
N LEU A 11 20.98 -24.29 -30.72
CA LEU A 11 19.54 -24.57 -30.65
C LEU A 11 18.81 -23.24 -30.39
N CYS A 12 18.43 -22.54 -31.45
CA CYS A 12 17.54 -21.39 -31.35
C CYS A 12 16.12 -21.89 -30.99
N LEU A 13 15.82 -21.95 -29.69
CA LEU A 13 14.45 -22.01 -29.18
C LEU A 13 13.77 -20.67 -29.50
N VAL A 14 13.06 -20.65 -30.62
CA VAL A 14 12.07 -19.62 -30.94
C VAL A 14 10.89 -19.84 -30.00
N PHE A 15 10.85 -19.13 -28.88
CA PHE A 15 9.61 -18.96 -28.11
C PHE A 15 8.72 -17.97 -28.87
N CYS A 16 7.94 -18.53 -29.80
CA CYS A 16 6.76 -17.88 -30.32
C CYS A 16 5.73 -17.85 -29.17
N PHE A 17 5.57 -16.70 -28.52
CA PHE A 17 4.39 -16.44 -27.69
C PHE A 17 3.19 -16.27 -28.63
N THR A 18 2.64 -17.39 -29.10
CA THR A 18 1.24 -17.43 -29.52
C THR A 18 0.43 -17.33 -28.24
N ALA A 19 -0.24 -16.18 -28.06
CA ALA A 19 -1.29 -16.01 -27.07
C ALA A 19 -2.46 -16.96 -27.43
N LEU A 20 -2.33 -18.22 -27.02
CA LEU A 20 -3.47 -19.07 -26.74
C LEU A 20 -4.18 -18.40 -25.57
N SER A 21 -5.36 -17.87 -25.84
CA SER A 21 -6.30 -17.43 -24.81
C SER A 21 -6.64 -18.65 -23.95
N GLN A 22 -5.85 -18.90 -22.93
CA GLN A 22 -6.35 -19.57 -21.75
C GLN A 22 -7.42 -18.64 -21.20
N GLY A 23 -8.67 -19.09 -21.22
CA GLY A 23 -9.74 -18.41 -20.52
C GLY A 23 -9.24 -18.13 -19.11
N GLY A 24 -9.20 -16.85 -18.75
CA GLY A 24 -8.76 -16.43 -17.43
C GLY A 24 -9.71 -17.03 -16.40
N GLU A 25 -9.34 -18.17 -15.83
CA GLU A 25 -9.72 -18.48 -14.46
C GLU A 25 -9.19 -17.31 -13.64
N THR A 26 -10.09 -16.44 -13.21
CA THR A 26 -9.79 -15.49 -12.14
C THR A 26 -9.17 -16.28 -11.01
N ALA A 27 -7.89 -16.01 -10.70
CA ALA A 27 -7.21 -16.65 -9.58
C ALA A 27 -8.13 -16.58 -8.36
N LYS A 28 -8.55 -17.73 -7.86
CA LYS A 28 -9.53 -17.79 -6.77
C LYS A 28 -8.93 -17.11 -5.56
N ARG A 29 -9.50 -15.97 -5.16
CA ARG A 29 -9.07 -15.23 -3.98
C ARG A 29 -9.58 -15.94 -2.73
N GLU A 30 -8.77 -16.86 -2.24
CA GLU A 30 -9.08 -17.70 -1.09
C GLU A 30 -8.35 -17.17 0.14
N LEU A 31 -9.09 -16.98 1.23
CA LEU A 31 -8.57 -16.67 2.55
C LEU A 31 -8.37 -17.97 3.32
N TYR A 32 -7.14 -18.26 3.69
CA TYR A 32 -6.78 -19.42 4.49
C TYR A 32 -6.69 -19.06 5.96
N GLY A 33 -7.19 -19.94 6.83
CA GLY A 33 -7.06 -19.73 8.26
C GLY A 33 -7.10 -21.01 9.08
N LYS A 34 -6.87 -20.83 10.37
CA LYS A 34 -7.00 -21.86 11.40
C LYS A 34 -7.88 -21.36 12.53
N ILE A 35 -8.74 -22.24 13.02
CA ILE A 35 -9.63 -21.99 14.13
C ILE A 35 -9.26 -22.83 15.36
N TYR A 36 -9.23 -22.16 16.50
CA TYR A 36 -8.87 -22.74 17.79
C TYR A 36 -9.89 -22.36 18.86
N THR A 37 -10.08 -23.22 19.85
CA THR A 37 -10.63 -22.83 21.15
C THR A 37 -9.49 -22.59 22.12
N VAL A 38 -9.63 -21.60 22.99
CA VAL A 38 -8.68 -21.39 24.08
C VAL A 38 -8.91 -22.42 25.19
N GLY A 39 -7.86 -23.20 25.49
CA GLY A 39 -7.83 -24.21 26.55
C GLY A 39 -7.69 -23.60 27.96
N GLU A 40 -7.62 -24.45 28.98
CA GLU A 40 -7.57 -24.00 30.38
C GLU A 40 -6.23 -23.33 30.74
N ASN A 41 -5.14 -23.70 30.07
CA ASN A 41 -3.82 -23.06 30.24
C ASN A 41 -3.48 -22.12 29.07
N ASP A 42 -4.49 -21.52 28.45
CA ASP A 42 -4.35 -20.61 27.30
C ASP A 42 -3.71 -21.28 26.07
N GLU A 43 -3.81 -22.60 25.97
CA GLU A 43 -3.36 -23.34 24.80
C GLU A 43 -4.36 -23.28 23.65
N ASP A 44 -3.87 -23.24 22.42
CA ASP A 44 -4.69 -23.26 21.21
C ASP A 44 -5.08 -24.70 20.86
N LEU A 45 -6.35 -25.04 21.07
CA LEU A 45 -6.92 -26.36 20.75
C LEU A 45 -7.67 -26.32 19.43
N ALA A 46 -7.21 -27.07 18.43
CA ALA A 46 -7.80 -27.04 17.09
C ALA A 46 -9.29 -27.39 17.11
N CYS A 47 -10.10 -26.57 16.44
CA CYS A 47 -11.54 -26.81 16.31
C CYS A 47 -11.85 -27.57 15.05
N GLN A 48 -12.29 -28.82 15.17
CA GLN A 48 -12.80 -29.60 14.05
C GLN A 48 -14.32 -29.40 13.87
N ASN A 49 -14.79 -29.56 12.63
CA ASN A 49 -16.20 -29.63 12.26
C ASN A 49 -16.99 -28.39 12.74
N THR A 50 -16.37 -27.23 12.64
CA THR A 50 -16.93 -25.94 13.06
C THR A 50 -17.14 -25.09 11.81
N THR A 51 -18.37 -24.64 11.58
CA THR A 51 -18.68 -23.77 10.44
C THR A 51 -18.17 -22.37 10.71
N ILE A 52 -17.42 -21.82 9.77
CA ILE A 52 -16.97 -20.43 9.72
C ILE A 52 -17.56 -19.79 8.47
N ARG A 53 -18.04 -18.56 8.58
CA ARG A 53 -18.60 -17.81 7.46
C ARG A 53 -18.24 -16.34 7.48
N ILE A 54 -18.30 -15.72 6.31
CA ILE A 54 -18.23 -14.26 6.16
C ILE A 54 -19.65 -13.72 6.33
N GLU A 55 -19.91 -12.85 7.30
CA GLU A 55 -21.25 -12.28 7.55
C GLU A 55 -21.78 -11.49 6.35
N GLU A 56 -20.91 -10.73 5.68
CA GLU A 56 -21.26 -9.91 4.53
C GLU A 56 -21.36 -10.71 3.22
N SER A 57 -21.29 -12.04 3.27
CA SER A 57 -21.37 -12.91 2.10
C SER A 57 -22.03 -14.26 2.43
N ASP A 58 -22.28 -15.08 1.41
CA ASP A 58 -22.86 -16.43 1.60
C ASP A 58 -21.77 -17.49 1.69
N ASP A 59 -20.51 -17.07 1.73
CA ASP A 59 -19.36 -17.95 1.74
C ASP A 59 -19.08 -18.48 3.16
N SER A 60 -18.88 -19.79 3.22
CA SER A 60 -18.63 -20.53 4.46
C SER A 60 -17.80 -21.77 4.19
N ASP A 61 -17.12 -22.23 5.23
CA ASP A 61 -16.37 -23.49 5.21
C ASP A 61 -16.49 -24.19 6.56
N VAL A 62 -16.23 -25.49 6.57
CA VAL A 62 -16.25 -26.33 7.77
C VAL A 62 -14.83 -26.74 8.11
N SER A 63 -14.39 -26.43 9.31
CA SER A 63 -13.00 -26.63 9.71
C SER A 63 -12.59 -28.12 9.76
N THR A 64 -11.36 -28.40 9.32
CA THR A 64 -10.77 -29.74 9.32
C THR A 64 -10.35 -30.20 10.72
N SER A 65 -9.83 -31.43 10.84
CA SER A 65 -9.26 -31.95 12.10
C SER A 65 -8.11 -31.12 12.66
N THR A 66 -7.41 -30.37 11.82
CA THR A 66 -6.33 -29.44 12.22
C THR A 66 -6.84 -28.02 12.46
N GLY A 67 -8.16 -27.81 12.41
CA GLY A 67 -8.80 -26.50 12.52
C GLY A 67 -8.65 -25.64 11.28
N SER A 68 -8.18 -26.19 10.15
CA SER A 68 -7.98 -25.40 8.93
C SER A 68 -9.31 -25.12 8.24
N PHE A 69 -9.46 -23.92 7.68
CA PHE A 69 -10.60 -23.51 6.87
C PHE A 69 -10.15 -22.64 5.69
N ARG A 70 -11.03 -22.47 4.73
CA ARG A 70 -10.80 -21.69 3.51
C ARG A 70 -12.07 -20.99 3.05
N LEU A 71 -12.05 -19.66 3.02
CA LEU A 71 -13.17 -18.83 2.58
C LEU A 71 -12.87 -18.15 1.24
N PHE A 72 -13.84 -18.07 0.35
CA PHE A 72 -13.75 -17.37 -0.92
C PHE A 72 -14.12 -15.87 -0.79
N LEU A 73 -13.18 -15.02 -1.18
CA LEU A 73 -13.36 -13.56 -1.20
C LEU A 73 -13.89 -13.10 -2.56
N LYS A 74 -15.20 -12.80 -2.62
CA LYS A 74 -15.86 -12.13 -3.77
C LYS A 74 -15.12 -10.82 -4.16
N ASP A 75 -15.14 -10.45 -5.44
CA ASP A 75 -14.36 -9.33 -6.02
C ASP A 75 -14.56 -7.95 -5.37
N ARG A 76 -15.69 -7.77 -4.69
CA ARG A 76 -16.00 -6.55 -3.92
C ARG A 76 -15.08 -6.35 -2.71
N PHE A 77 -14.54 -7.43 -2.16
CA PHE A 77 -13.69 -7.38 -0.97
C PHE A 77 -12.24 -7.09 -1.38
N LYS A 78 -11.78 -5.86 -1.16
CA LYS A 78 -10.42 -5.45 -1.54
C LYS A 78 -9.41 -5.82 -0.45
N THR A 79 -8.15 -5.97 -0.86
CA THR A 79 -7.02 -6.01 0.08
C THR A 79 -7.12 -4.83 1.06
N ASP A 80 -6.76 -5.07 2.32
CA ASP A 80 -6.83 -4.10 3.43
C ASP A 80 -8.23 -3.61 3.82
N SER A 81 -9.30 -4.09 3.16
CA SER A 81 -10.66 -3.90 3.66
C SER A 81 -10.98 -4.88 4.79
N PHE A 82 -12.08 -4.65 5.50
CA PHE A 82 -12.52 -5.48 6.62
C PHE A 82 -13.71 -6.36 6.23
N ILE A 83 -13.72 -7.58 6.77
CA ILE A 83 -14.86 -8.51 6.76
C ILE A 83 -15.18 -8.93 8.19
N THR A 84 -16.39 -9.43 8.42
CA THR A 84 -16.81 -9.94 9.72
C THR A 84 -16.99 -11.45 9.65
N LEU A 85 -16.20 -12.19 10.42
CA LEU A 85 -16.32 -13.63 10.56
C LEU A 85 -17.39 -13.98 11.61
N LYS A 86 -18.15 -15.03 11.32
CA LYS A 86 -19.06 -15.69 12.25
C LYS A 86 -18.75 -17.18 12.32
N VAL A 87 -19.02 -17.76 13.49
CA VAL A 87 -18.76 -19.17 13.77
C VAL A 87 -20.00 -19.81 14.36
N GLU A 88 -20.27 -21.06 13.96
CA GLU A 88 -21.33 -21.89 14.51
C GLU A 88 -20.70 -22.96 15.40
N LYS A 89 -20.63 -22.69 16.70
CA LYS A 89 -20.14 -23.61 17.74
C LYS A 89 -20.85 -23.33 19.06
N ASP A 90 -21.62 -24.29 19.54
CA ASP A 90 -22.43 -24.14 20.74
C ASP A 90 -21.60 -23.77 21.97
N GLY A 91 -21.98 -22.67 22.65
CA GLY A 91 -21.29 -22.19 23.85
C GLY A 91 -19.98 -21.45 23.60
N TYR A 92 -19.63 -21.13 22.36
CA TYR A 92 -18.41 -20.41 22.00
C TYR A 92 -18.69 -19.19 21.12
N GLN A 93 -17.80 -18.20 21.20
CA GLN A 93 -17.81 -17.03 20.34
C GLN A 93 -16.38 -16.63 19.95
N ILE A 94 -16.22 -15.98 18.80
CA ILE A 94 -14.91 -15.44 18.37
C ILE A 94 -14.45 -14.38 19.36
N TRP A 95 -13.33 -14.66 20.03
CA TRP A 95 -12.61 -13.70 20.87
C TRP A 95 -11.53 -12.97 20.05
N GLN A 96 -10.82 -13.67 19.17
CA GLN A 96 -9.82 -13.10 18.28
C GLN A 96 -10.06 -13.58 16.83
N PRO A 97 -10.11 -12.71 15.83
CA PRO A 97 -10.06 -11.24 15.94
C PRO A 97 -11.29 -10.68 16.67
N LEU A 98 -11.12 -9.52 17.32
CA LEU A 98 -12.14 -8.95 18.19
C LEU A 98 -13.45 -8.70 17.43
N ALA A 99 -14.56 -9.21 17.97
CA ALA A 99 -15.89 -9.21 17.34
C ALA A 99 -15.95 -9.85 15.94
N GLY A 100 -14.99 -10.71 15.59
CA GLY A 100 -14.89 -11.36 14.27
C GLY A 100 -14.38 -10.43 13.17
N ARG A 101 -14.01 -9.18 13.46
CA ARG A 101 -13.62 -8.20 12.43
C ARG A 101 -12.19 -8.48 11.96
N LEU A 102 -12.05 -9.00 10.77
CA LEU A 102 -10.77 -9.36 10.16
C LEU A 102 -10.40 -8.37 9.05
N ARG A 103 -9.15 -7.91 9.02
CA ARG A 103 -8.59 -7.16 7.89
C ARG A 103 -8.07 -8.15 6.85
N ILE A 104 -8.46 -7.99 5.60
CA ILE A 104 -8.00 -8.87 4.52
C ILE A 104 -6.50 -8.62 4.28
N PRO A 105 -5.63 -9.64 4.38
CA PRO A 105 -4.21 -9.48 4.20
C PRO A 105 -3.87 -9.16 2.73
N ALA A 106 -2.73 -8.49 2.52
CA ALA A 106 -2.25 -8.18 1.17
C ALA A 106 -1.75 -9.41 0.42
N ASP A 107 -1.12 -10.34 1.15
CA ASP A 107 -0.69 -11.63 0.65
C ASP A 107 -1.66 -12.72 1.14
N LEU A 108 -2.58 -13.14 0.27
CA LEU A 108 -3.57 -14.18 0.59
C LEU A 108 -2.98 -15.60 0.53
N GLU A 109 -1.86 -15.80 -0.17
CA GLU A 109 -1.25 -17.12 -0.35
C GLU A 109 -0.29 -17.44 0.80
N GLY A 110 0.47 -16.45 1.28
CA GLY A 110 1.42 -16.60 2.38
C GLY A 110 0.82 -16.39 3.77
N CYS A 111 -0.39 -15.83 3.88
CA CYS A 111 -1.00 -15.51 5.18
C CYS A 111 -2.01 -16.57 5.63
N ILE A 112 -1.84 -17.06 6.87
CA ILE A 112 -2.78 -17.95 7.55
C ILE A 112 -3.38 -17.18 8.72
N GLU A 113 -4.67 -16.87 8.62
CA GLU A 113 -5.38 -16.13 9.65
C GLU A 113 -5.74 -17.02 10.84
N ILE A 114 -5.57 -16.49 12.05
CA ILE A 114 -5.84 -17.24 13.29
C ILE A 114 -7.13 -16.73 13.92
N VAL A 115 -8.12 -17.61 14.02
CA VAL A 115 -9.40 -17.36 14.69
C VAL A 115 -9.42 -18.11 16.00
N ARG A 116 -9.49 -17.40 17.13
CA ARG A 116 -9.64 -17.98 18.46
C ARG A 116 -11.04 -17.78 18.98
N LEU A 117 -11.64 -18.89 19.40
CA LEU A 117 -12.91 -18.95 20.09
C LEU A 117 -12.67 -19.06 21.59
N ASP A 118 -13.53 -18.43 22.36
CA ASP A 118 -13.57 -18.63 23.80
C ASP A 118 -15.02 -18.93 24.25
N LYS A 119 -15.14 -19.57 25.41
CA LYS A 119 -16.42 -19.96 25.99
C LYS A 119 -17.23 -18.72 26.35
N LEU A 120 -18.53 -18.76 26.08
CA LEU A 120 -19.47 -17.76 26.60
C LEU A 120 -19.29 -17.62 28.12
N GLY A 121 -19.30 -16.39 28.61
CA GLY A 121 -18.98 -16.07 30.01
C GLY A 121 -17.48 -15.84 30.30
N SER A 122 -16.58 -16.00 29.32
CA SER A 122 -15.16 -15.73 29.52
C SER A 122 -14.86 -14.24 29.72
N HIS A 123 -14.11 -13.90 30.78
CA HIS A 123 -13.69 -12.53 31.09
C HIS A 123 -12.94 -11.82 29.94
N ARG A 124 -12.40 -12.55 28.96
CA ARG A 124 -11.77 -11.96 27.77
C ARG A 124 -12.72 -11.11 26.93
N PHE A 125 -14.02 -11.43 26.95
CA PHE A 125 -15.08 -10.63 26.36
C PHE A 125 -15.43 -9.36 27.16
N MET A 126 -14.78 -9.16 28.31
CA MET A 126 -14.87 -7.98 29.18
C MET A 126 -13.49 -7.30 29.36
N SER A 127 -12.58 -7.50 28.39
CA SER A 127 -11.29 -6.81 28.38
C SER A 127 -11.41 -5.33 27.98
N ASN A 128 -10.38 -4.52 28.28
CA ASN A 128 -10.34 -3.10 27.89
C ASN A 128 -10.62 -2.91 26.39
N GLN A 129 -10.05 -3.76 25.53
CA GLN A 129 -10.25 -3.68 24.08
C GLN A 129 -11.69 -4.01 23.69
N ALA A 130 -12.30 -5.00 24.33
CA ALA A 130 -13.69 -5.38 24.09
C ALA A 130 -14.66 -4.25 24.46
N PHE A 131 -14.42 -3.60 25.60
CA PHE A 131 -15.22 -2.45 26.06
C PHE A 131 -15.03 -1.21 25.19
N SER A 132 -13.80 -0.88 24.79
CA SER A 132 -13.56 0.21 23.84
C SER A 132 -14.33 -0.02 22.54
N LEU A 133 -14.26 -1.23 21.96
CA LEU A 133 -14.99 -1.58 20.74
C LEU A 133 -16.51 -1.50 20.92
N LEU A 134 -17.03 -1.90 22.08
CA LEU A 134 -18.47 -1.79 22.39
C LEU A 134 -18.92 -0.32 22.35
N ILE A 135 -18.17 0.58 22.99
CA ILE A 135 -18.45 2.01 22.99
C ILE A 135 -18.31 2.61 21.58
N GLU A 136 -17.29 2.23 20.82
CA GLU A 136 -17.12 2.67 19.43
C GLU A 136 -18.31 2.27 18.55
N LYS A 137 -18.76 1.01 18.65
CA LYS A 137 -19.93 0.53 17.90
C LYS A 137 -21.18 1.33 18.26
N PHE A 138 -21.35 1.62 19.54
CA PHE A 138 -22.43 2.47 20.02
C PHE A 138 -22.33 3.90 19.51
N ALA A 139 -21.16 4.54 19.58
CA ALA A 139 -20.95 5.91 19.11
C ALA A 139 -21.23 6.07 17.61
N ASN A 140 -21.00 5.01 16.82
CA ASN A 140 -21.26 5.00 15.38
C ASN A 140 -22.71 4.67 15.00
N ALA A 141 -23.48 4.02 15.89
CA ALA A 141 -24.87 3.65 15.65
C ALA A 141 -25.88 4.81 15.42
N PRO A 142 -25.79 6.02 16.03
CA PRO A 142 -26.93 6.93 16.12
C PRO A 142 -26.98 8.05 15.08
N LYS A 143 -26.30 7.96 13.93
CA LYS A 143 -26.53 8.93 12.83
C LYS A 143 -27.90 8.76 12.14
N ASN A 144 -28.61 7.67 12.42
CA ASN A 144 -29.88 7.30 11.76
C ASN A 144 -31.12 7.33 12.68
N MET A 145 -31.02 7.83 13.93
CA MET A 145 -32.08 7.63 14.92
C MET A 145 -32.57 8.87 15.67
N THR A 146 -31.91 10.03 15.59
CA THR A 146 -32.45 11.24 16.20
C THR A 146 -33.67 11.73 15.41
N LYS A 147 -34.86 11.58 15.99
CA LYS A 147 -36.04 12.29 15.50
C LYS A 147 -35.87 13.78 15.82
N PRO A 148 -36.41 14.70 14.99
CA PRO A 148 -36.30 16.14 15.23
C PRO A 148 -36.73 16.60 16.64
N ASP A 149 -37.64 15.86 17.27
CA ASP A 149 -38.23 16.19 18.58
C ASP A 149 -37.60 15.44 19.77
N GLU A 150 -36.55 14.65 19.54
CA GLU A 150 -35.94 13.80 20.57
C GLU A 150 -34.87 14.58 21.35
N THR A 151 -35.17 14.89 22.61
CA THR A 151 -34.31 15.69 23.51
C THR A 151 -33.52 14.85 24.52
N GLU A 152 -33.74 13.53 24.54
CA GLU A 152 -33.10 12.63 25.49
C GLU A 152 -31.72 12.18 25.02
N LYS A 153 -30.78 12.08 25.97
CA LYS A 153 -29.45 11.54 25.72
C LYS A 153 -29.55 10.06 25.33
N PRO A 154 -28.77 9.58 24.34
CA PRO A 154 -28.78 8.18 23.93
C PRO A 154 -28.60 7.21 25.10
N ASP A 155 -29.44 6.17 25.16
CA ASP A 155 -29.35 5.14 26.19
C ASP A 155 -28.47 3.96 25.77
N LEU A 156 -27.39 3.77 26.54
CA LEU A 156 -26.42 2.69 26.38
C LEU A 156 -26.95 1.32 26.83
N SER A 157 -28.00 1.29 27.66
CA SER A 157 -28.48 0.08 28.32
C SER A 157 -28.85 -1.04 27.33
N ARG A 158 -29.38 -0.68 26.16
CA ARG A 158 -29.70 -1.65 25.09
C ARG A 158 -28.45 -2.37 24.58
N TYR A 159 -27.37 -1.64 24.31
CA TYR A 159 -26.14 -2.21 23.76
C TYR A 159 -25.42 -3.10 24.77
N LEU A 160 -25.44 -2.70 26.05
CA LEU A 160 -24.94 -3.55 27.13
C LEU A 160 -25.76 -4.84 27.27
N LYS A 161 -27.08 -4.78 27.12
CA LYS A 161 -27.95 -5.98 27.10
C LYS A 161 -27.65 -6.88 25.91
N ASP A 162 -27.52 -6.31 24.72
CA ASP A 162 -27.19 -7.07 23.51
C ASP A 162 -25.80 -7.74 23.64
N TRP A 163 -24.83 -7.04 24.24
CA TRP A 163 -23.51 -7.61 24.56
C TRP A 163 -23.61 -8.74 25.58
N ALA A 164 -24.34 -8.52 26.67
CA ALA A 164 -24.55 -9.51 27.71
C ALA A 164 -25.17 -10.80 27.16
N VAL A 165 -26.23 -10.69 26.34
CA VAL A 165 -26.86 -11.83 25.67
C VAL A 165 -25.88 -12.50 24.71
N LYS A 166 -25.17 -11.73 23.88
CA LYS A 166 -24.25 -12.27 22.87
C LYS A 166 -23.10 -13.07 23.47
N TYR A 167 -22.54 -12.63 24.60
CA TYR A 167 -21.37 -13.24 25.21
C TYR A 167 -21.65 -14.04 26.49
N GLY A 168 -22.93 -14.21 26.86
CA GLY A 168 -23.35 -15.09 27.96
C GLY A 168 -23.16 -14.51 29.37
N PHE A 169 -23.41 -13.22 29.55
CA PHE A 169 -23.32 -12.52 30.84
C PHE A 169 -24.67 -11.99 31.33
N GLY A 170 -24.74 -11.66 32.62
CA GLY A 170 -25.83 -10.85 33.17
C GLY A 170 -25.65 -9.36 32.83
N PHE A 171 -26.74 -8.65 32.58
CA PHE A 171 -26.69 -7.20 32.30
C PHE A 171 -26.00 -6.41 33.42
N GLU A 172 -26.37 -6.66 34.69
CA GLU A 172 -25.77 -5.99 35.85
C GLU A 172 -24.27 -6.30 36.00
N GLN A 173 -23.85 -7.50 35.62
CA GLN A 173 -22.44 -7.89 35.62
C GLN A 173 -21.64 -7.09 34.59
N VAL A 174 -22.13 -7.03 33.34
CA VAL A 174 -21.48 -6.25 32.27
C VAL A 174 -21.43 -4.77 32.65
N LYS A 175 -22.53 -4.23 33.19
CA LYS A 175 -22.59 -2.84 33.63
C LYS A 175 -21.57 -2.55 34.74
N ALA A 176 -21.45 -3.42 35.75
CA ALA A 176 -20.49 -3.24 36.84
C ALA A 176 -19.04 -3.24 36.34
N GLU A 177 -18.69 -4.14 35.42
CA GLU A 177 -17.35 -4.19 34.82
C GLU A 177 -17.07 -2.97 33.92
N MET A 178 -18.07 -2.47 33.19
CA MET A 178 -17.98 -1.23 32.42
C MET A 178 -17.79 0.00 33.31
N ASP A 179 -18.53 0.08 34.42
CA ASP A 179 -18.42 1.17 35.41
C ASP A 179 -17.00 1.18 36.02
N LYS A 180 -16.45 0.00 36.34
CA LYS A 180 -15.08 -0.16 36.83
C LYS A 180 -14.04 0.21 35.76
N TRP A 181 -14.21 -0.25 34.53
CA TRP A 181 -13.33 0.06 33.41
C TRP A 181 -13.23 1.57 33.16
N ALA A 182 -14.37 2.28 33.15
CA ALA A 182 -14.40 3.72 32.95
C ALA A 182 -13.66 4.46 34.09
N ALA A 183 -13.90 4.07 35.35
CA ALA A 183 -13.22 4.65 36.51
C ALA A 183 -11.70 4.40 36.49
N ASP A 184 -11.26 3.21 36.05
CA ASP A 184 -9.84 2.87 35.94
C ASP A 184 -9.14 3.73 34.86
N ILE A 185 -9.78 3.97 33.71
CA ILE A 185 -9.26 4.86 32.65
C ILE A 185 -9.11 6.30 33.16
N GLU A 186 -10.15 6.81 33.81
CA GLU A 186 -10.15 8.18 34.39
C GLU A 186 -9.07 8.38 35.43
N LYS A 187 -8.71 7.31 36.15
CA LYS A 187 -7.62 7.33 37.13
C LYS A 187 -6.24 7.33 36.45
N ARG A 188 -6.07 6.60 35.34
CA ARG A 188 -4.78 6.52 34.63
C ARG A 188 -4.46 7.82 33.88
N GLN A 189 -5.45 8.43 33.24
CA GLN A 189 -5.30 9.64 32.41
C GLN A 189 -4.20 9.57 31.34
N ASP A 190 -3.84 8.38 30.89
CA ASP A 190 -2.69 8.13 30.02
C ASP A 190 -3.04 8.03 28.54
N ASN A 191 -4.33 7.88 28.22
CA ASN A 191 -4.81 7.73 26.84
C ASN A 191 -6.06 8.58 26.60
N LEU A 192 -5.90 9.70 25.88
CA LEU A 192 -6.99 10.61 25.52
C LEU A 192 -8.14 9.93 24.78
N TYR A 193 -7.83 8.93 23.95
CA TYR A 193 -8.87 8.20 23.22
C TYR A 193 -9.74 7.36 24.16
N GLU A 194 -9.11 6.61 25.08
CA GLU A 194 -9.83 5.83 26.09
C GLU A 194 -10.60 6.74 27.06
N LEU A 195 -10.02 7.88 27.46
CA LEU A 195 -10.72 8.90 28.26
C LEU A 195 -11.98 9.40 27.55
N GLY A 196 -11.90 9.64 26.24
CA GLY A 196 -13.07 10.01 25.43
C GLY A 196 -14.15 8.93 25.43
N LEU A 197 -13.77 7.64 25.30
CA LEU A 197 -14.71 6.52 25.35
C LEU A 197 -15.34 6.35 26.75
N ALA A 198 -14.57 6.52 27.83
CA ALA A 198 -15.06 6.48 29.20
C ALA A 198 -16.07 7.61 29.46
N ALA A 199 -15.74 8.84 29.10
CA ALA A 199 -16.66 9.98 29.20
C ALA A 199 -17.93 9.78 28.35
N PHE A 200 -17.80 9.17 27.16
CA PHE A 200 -18.94 8.84 26.30
C PHE A 200 -19.86 7.81 26.95
N TYR A 201 -19.28 6.76 27.55
CA TYR A 201 -20.01 5.76 28.32
C TYR A 201 -20.78 6.38 29.49
N GLN A 202 -20.16 7.34 30.18
CA GLN A 202 -20.80 8.08 31.28
C GLN A 202 -21.81 9.14 30.81
N LYS A 203 -22.09 9.23 29.50
CA LYS A 203 -22.99 10.22 28.90
C LYS A 203 -22.52 11.68 29.11
N ASN A 204 -21.22 11.87 29.38
CA ASN A 204 -20.55 13.16 29.38
C ASN A 204 -20.02 13.49 27.98
N PHE A 205 -20.93 13.72 27.04
CA PHE A 205 -20.59 13.90 25.63
C PHE A 205 -19.72 15.12 25.33
N ARG A 206 -19.76 16.15 26.18
CA ARG A 206 -18.89 17.33 26.02
C ARG A 206 -17.44 16.97 26.33
N GLU A 207 -17.21 16.30 27.46
CA GLU A 207 -15.86 15.82 27.79
C GLU A 207 -15.37 14.78 26.77
N ALA A 208 -16.26 13.89 26.32
CA ALA A 208 -15.92 12.94 25.26
C ALA A 208 -15.44 13.64 23.98
N ASP A 209 -16.17 14.67 23.52
CA ASP A 209 -15.79 15.50 22.37
C ASP A 209 -14.42 16.18 22.57
N GLU A 210 -14.20 16.80 23.73
CA GLU A 210 -12.93 17.44 24.07
C GLU A 210 -11.76 16.43 24.00
N LYS A 211 -11.92 15.26 24.62
CA LYS A 211 -10.90 14.20 24.65
C LYS A 211 -10.64 13.57 23.27
N PHE A 212 -11.68 13.33 22.49
CA PHE A 212 -11.51 12.84 21.12
C PHE A 212 -10.84 13.87 20.21
N THR A 213 -11.20 15.15 20.36
CA THR A 213 -10.56 16.25 19.62
C THR A 213 -9.09 16.39 19.98
N GLU A 214 -8.75 16.31 21.26
CA GLU A 214 -7.36 16.35 21.74
C GLU A 214 -6.55 15.16 21.21
N SER A 215 -7.12 13.94 21.29
CA SER A 215 -6.53 12.73 20.73
C SER A 215 -6.29 12.84 19.22
N ALA A 216 -7.25 13.41 18.48
CA ALA A 216 -7.11 13.64 17.04
C ALA A 216 -5.97 14.61 16.73
N ARG A 217 -5.87 15.73 17.45
CA ARG A 217 -4.78 16.72 17.28
C ARG A 217 -3.40 16.14 17.57
N GLU A 218 -3.26 15.32 18.63
CA GLU A 218 -1.98 14.63 18.87
C GLU A 218 -1.59 13.74 17.69
N ASN A 219 -2.54 13.02 17.12
CA ASN A 219 -2.30 12.12 15.99
C ASN A 219 -2.00 12.91 14.70
N GLU A 220 -2.64 14.06 14.48
CA GLU A 220 -2.32 14.98 13.39
C GLU A 220 -0.88 15.53 13.52
N GLU A 221 -0.46 15.92 14.72
CA GLU A 221 0.91 16.39 14.96
C GLU A 221 1.94 15.27 14.74
N LYS A 222 1.67 14.06 15.25
CA LYS A 222 2.50 12.87 15.01
C LYS A 222 2.59 12.58 13.51
N LEU A 223 1.48 12.62 12.78
CA LEU A 223 1.43 12.41 11.33
C LEU A 223 2.21 13.48 10.57
N SER A 224 2.09 14.76 10.96
CA SER A 224 2.85 15.86 10.36
C SER A 224 4.37 15.65 10.51
N LYS A 225 4.82 15.29 11.72
CA LYS A 225 6.25 14.96 11.97
C LYS A 225 6.72 13.76 11.15
N LEU A 226 5.88 12.74 10.98
CA LEU A 226 6.21 11.57 10.15
C LEU A 226 6.30 11.94 8.66
N ARG A 227 5.39 12.75 8.14
CA ARG A 227 5.43 13.25 6.75
C ARG A 227 6.67 14.07 6.47
N GLU A 228 7.08 14.93 7.41
CA GLU A 228 8.32 15.70 7.26
C GLU A 228 9.57 14.80 7.25
N LYS A 229 9.59 13.77 8.10
CA LYS A 229 10.66 12.75 8.07
C LYS A 229 10.66 11.96 6.76
N GLU A 230 9.48 11.54 6.29
CA GLU A 230 9.31 10.84 5.01
C GLU A 230 9.84 11.68 3.86
N LYS A 231 9.47 12.97 3.80
CA LYS A 231 9.95 13.91 2.78
C LYS A 231 11.48 14.01 2.78
N LYS A 232 12.10 14.24 3.95
CA LYS A 232 13.57 14.30 4.08
C LYS A 232 14.25 13.00 3.66
N LEU A 233 13.66 11.86 3.99
CA LEU A 233 14.19 10.57 3.57
C LEU A 233 14.13 10.40 2.06
N LYS A 234 13.03 10.78 1.40
CA LYS A 234 12.93 10.77 -0.07
C LYS A 234 13.98 11.68 -0.72
N GLU A 235 14.13 12.92 -0.22
CA GLU A 235 15.17 13.85 -0.70
C GLU A 235 16.58 13.25 -0.56
N ASN A 236 16.88 12.59 0.55
CA ASN A 236 18.15 11.90 0.76
C ASN A 236 18.33 10.72 -0.21
N ILE A 237 17.29 9.89 -0.41
CA ILE A 237 17.33 8.74 -1.33
C ILE A 237 17.61 9.22 -2.76
N ILE A 238 16.90 10.26 -3.23
CA ILE A 238 17.10 10.86 -4.55
C ILE A 238 18.53 11.38 -4.68
N ARG A 239 19.00 12.16 -3.70
CA ARG A 239 20.37 12.71 -3.69
C ARG A 239 21.42 11.60 -3.73
N ASP A 240 21.30 10.60 -2.88
CA ASP A 240 22.32 9.57 -2.71
C ASP A 240 22.38 8.65 -3.95
N TRP A 241 21.23 8.29 -4.54
CA TRP A 241 21.21 7.58 -5.82
C TRP A 241 21.77 8.42 -6.97
N ARG A 242 21.47 9.72 -7.01
CA ARG A 242 22.02 10.62 -8.02
C ARG A 242 23.54 10.75 -7.90
N LEU A 243 24.08 10.95 -6.70
CA LEU A 243 25.52 10.98 -6.44
C LEU A 243 26.22 9.64 -6.76
N ALA A 244 25.55 8.51 -6.51
CA ALA A 244 26.04 7.21 -6.94
C ALA A 244 26.08 7.10 -8.46
N GLY A 245 25.06 7.60 -9.15
CA GLY A 245 25.01 7.74 -10.61
C GLY A 245 26.17 8.60 -11.12
N ASP A 246 26.36 9.79 -10.56
CA ASP A 246 27.43 10.73 -10.94
C ASP A 246 28.82 10.11 -10.76
N SER A 247 29.02 9.40 -9.65
CA SER A 247 30.29 8.71 -9.37
C SER A 247 30.57 7.63 -10.41
N ARG A 248 29.55 6.84 -10.79
CA ARG A 248 29.67 5.77 -11.81
C ARG A 248 29.84 6.34 -13.21
N TYR A 249 29.14 7.44 -13.52
CA TYR A 249 29.25 8.14 -14.79
C TYR A 249 30.67 8.69 -14.99
N ASN A 250 31.24 9.33 -13.96
CA ASN A 250 32.61 9.85 -14.00
C ASN A 250 33.67 8.74 -14.06
N ASP A 251 33.36 7.55 -13.54
CA ASP A 251 34.15 6.33 -13.65
C ASP A 251 33.89 5.57 -14.98
N LEU A 252 33.15 6.17 -15.92
CA LEU A 252 32.79 5.63 -17.24
C LEU A 252 31.97 4.32 -17.19
N ARG A 253 31.40 3.97 -16.04
CA ARG A 253 30.49 2.84 -15.84
C ARG A 253 29.05 3.27 -16.12
N PHE A 254 28.77 3.60 -17.38
CA PHE A 254 27.51 4.22 -17.79
C PHE A 254 26.27 3.33 -17.58
N GLN A 255 26.40 2.01 -17.70
CA GLN A 255 25.27 1.12 -17.45
C GLN A 255 24.88 1.13 -15.96
N ASP A 256 25.86 1.03 -15.05
CA ASP A 256 25.64 1.14 -13.61
C ASP A 256 25.13 2.54 -13.21
N ALA A 257 25.59 3.59 -13.90
CA ALA A 257 25.14 4.96 -13.67
C ALA A 257 23.67 5.12 -14.04
N LEU A 258 23.26 4.59 -15.19
CA LEU A 258 21.87 4.59 -15.65
C LEU A 258 20.95 3.94 -14.60
N GLU A 259 21.32 2.76 -14.09
CA GLU A 259 20.53 2.08 -13.04
C GLU A 259 20.38 2.91 -11.76
N ALA A 260 21.42 3.65 -11.37
CA ALA A 260 21.36 4.52 -10.18
C ALA A 260 20.45 5.73 -10.41
N TYR A 261 20.57 6.39 -11.57
CA TYR A 261 19.68 7.51 -11.90
C TYR A 261 18.23 7.07 -12.07
N GLU A 262 17.96 5.90 -12.64
CA GLU A 262 16.60 5.34 -12.74
C GLU A 262 15.98 5.08 -11.36
N LYS A 263 16.78 4.63 -10.39
CA LYS A 263 16.33 4.53 -8.98
C LYS A 263 16.03 5.89 -8.36
N ALA A 264 16.83 6.92 -8.64
CA ALA A 264 16.52 8.28 -8.21
C ALA A 264 15.22 8.80 -8.84
N LEU A 265 15.05 8.59 -10.15
CA LEU A 265 13.88 9.04 -10.90
C LEU A 265 12.58 8.37 -10.42
N ALA A 266 12.64 7.10 -10.01
CA ALA A 266 11.49 6.35 -9.53
C ALA A 266 10.86 6.92 -8.24
N GLU A 267 11.64 7.65 -7.43
CA GLU A 267 11.17 8.30 -6.20
C GLU A 267 10.54 9.68 -6.45
N ILE A 268 10.64 10.20 -7.68
CA ILE A 268 10.17 11.56 -8.04
C ILE A 268 8.83 11.49 -8.77
N ASP A 269 7.80 12.11 -8.20
CA ASP A 269 6.52 12.30 -8.88
C ASP A 269 6.65 13.45 -9.90
N LYS A 270 6.63 13.11 -11.19
CA LYS A 270 6.74 14.08 -12.31
C LYS A 270 5.72 15.23 -12.25
N LYS A 271 4.53 15.03 -11.67
CA LYS A 271 3.50 16.07 -11.59
C LYS A 271 3.72 16.99 -10.40
N GLN A 272 4.19 16.44 -9.28
CA GLN A 272 4.42 17.22 -8.06
C GLN A 272 5.78 17.95 -8.09
N GLU A 273 6.78 17.34 -8.73
CA GLU A 273 8.17 17.82 -8.76
C GLU A 273 8.75 17.79 -10.19
N PRO A 274 8.14 18.48 -11.16
CA PRO A 274 8.51 18.37 -12.58
C PRO A 274 9.96 18.80 -12.85
N GLU A 275 10.46 19.85 -12.19
CA GLU A 275 11.82 20.35 -12.40
C GLU A 275 12.89 19.38 -11.90
N THR A 276 12.69 18.79 -10.71
CA THR A 276 13.58 17.76 -10.15
C THR A 276 13.59 16.51 -11.01
N TRP A 277 12.41 16.08 -11.48
CA TRP A 277 12.27 14.96 -12.40
C TRP A 277 13.05 15.20 -13.70
N ALA A 278 12.89 16.38 -14.30
CA ALA A 278 13.57 16.76 -15.53
C ALA A 278 15.10 16.83 -15.36
N SER A 279 15.57 17.25 -14.18
CA SER A 279 17.00 17.33 -13.87
C SER A 279 17.64 15.94 -13.85
N VAL A 280 17.02 14.98 -13.17
CA VAL A 280 17.49 13.58 -13.16
C VAL A 280 17.32 12.91 -14.53
N MET A 281 16.24 13.22 -15.25
CA MET A 281 16.04 12.73 -16.61
C MET A 281 17.13 13.25 -17.57
N ASN A 282 17.64 14.47 -17.37
CA ASN A 282 18.76 14.98 -18.15
C ASN A 282 20.05 14.15 -17.92
N ASP A 283 20.33 13.77 -16.67
CA ASP A 283 21.46 12.89 -16.33
C ASP A 283 21.32 11.50 -16.99
N ILE A 284 20.10 10.96 -17.01
CA ILE A 284 19.75 9.72 -17.73
C ILE A 284 19.98 9.87 -19.24
N CYS A 285 19.53 10.98 -19.85
CA CYS A 285 19.71 11.22 -21.29
C CYS A 285 21.19 11.35 -21.68
N ASN A 286 21.98 12.06 -20.88
CA ASN A 286 23.43 12.16 -21.07
C ASN A 286 24.11 10.79 -20.97
N THR A 287 23.64 9.94 -20.05
CA THR A 287 24.12 8.57 -19.88
C THR A 287 23.76 7.70 -21.09
N TYR A 288 22.52 7.79 -21.59
CA TYR A 288 22.10 7.14 -22.83
C TYR A 288 22.92 7.58 -24.03
N TRP A 289 23.22 8.87 -24.16
CA TRP A 289 24.08 9.37 -25.24
C TRP A 289 25.49 8.73 -25.17
N ASN A 290 26.10 8.67 -23.98
CA ASN A 290 27.41 8.03 -23.79
C ASN A 290 27.42 6.53 -24.10
N LEU A 291 26.36 5.81 -23.71
CA LEU A 291 26.17 4.40 -24.07
C LEU A 291 25.99 4.25 -25.59
N GLY A 292 25.20 5.13 -26.20
CA GLY A 292 24.98 5.19 -27.64
C GLY A 292 26.28 5.37 -28.44
N LEU A 293 27.18 6.23 -27.95
CA LEU A 293 28.50 6.44 -28.55
C LEU A 293 29.41 5.21 -28.50
N ARG A 294 29.30 4.42 -27.44
CA ARG A 294 30.22 3.30 -27.14
C ARG A 294 29.69 1.95 -27.60
N ALA A 295 28.38 1.84 -27.85
CA ALA A 295 27.76 0.66 -28.41
C ALA A 295 27.84 0.64 -29.94
N GLU A 296 27.50 -0.49 -30.54
CA GLU A 296 27.37 -0.65 -31.99
C GLU A 296 25.96 -1.10 -32.41
N GLY A 297 25.67 -0.96 -33.70
CA GLY A 297 24.49 -1.55 -34.33
C GLY A 297 23.16 -1.09 -33.73
N GLN A 298 22.31 -2.06 -33.36
CA GLN A 298 20.96 -1.77 -32.84
C GLN A 298 20.98 -1.18 -31.44
N ALA A 299 21.90 -1.62 -30.57
CA ALA A 299 21.99 -1.12 -29.20
C ALA A 299 22.33 0.38 -29.18
N ALA A 300 23.31 0.81 -29.99
CA ALA A 300 23.64 2.23 -30.13
C ALA A 300 22.44 3.08 -30.55
N ARG A 301 21.69 2.61 -31.56
CA ARG A 301 20.49 3.31 -32.07
C ARG A 301 19.40 3.40 -31.01
N GLN A 302 19.20 2.35 -30.21
CA GLN A 302 18.21 2.35 -29.15
C GLN A 302 18.56 3.34 -28.04
N TYR A 303 19.82 3.37 -27.59
CA TYR A 303 20.26 4.33 -26.58
C TYR A 303 20.11 5.77 -27.04
N LEU A 304 20.53 6.09 -28.27
CA LEU A 304 20.36 7.45 -28.83
C LEU A 304 18.88 7.82 -28.99
N ALA A 305 18.01 6.88 -29.40
CA ALA A 305 16.57 7.12 -29.47
C ALA A 305 15.95 7.39 -28.08
N ASN A 306 16.39 6.68 -27.05
CA ASN A 306 15.95 6.92 -25.67
C ASN A 306 16.39 8.30 -25.17
N ALA A 307 17.63 8.71 -25.46
CA ALA A 307 18.11 10.06 -25.14
C ALA A 307 17.28 11.16 -25.84
N VAL A 308 17.00 11.02 -27.14
CA VAL A 308 16.13 11.95 -27.90
C VAL A 308 14.77 12.08 -27.25
N LYS A 309 14.13 10.96 -26.91
CA LYS A 309 12.82 10.96 -26.27
C LYS A 309 12.86 11.68 -24.92
N GLY A 310 13.85 11.39 -24.08
CA GLY A 310 13.97 12.02 -22.76
C GLY A 310 14.23 13.53 -22.85
N TYR A 311 15.09 13.99 -23.77
CA TYR A 311 15.27 15.43 -24.00
C TYR A 311 13.99 16.10 -24.50
N GLN A 312 13.21 15.44 -25.37
CA GLN A 312 11.90 15.96 -25.80
C GLN A 312 10.89 16.06 -24.64
N GLU A 313 10.92 15.12 -23.69
CA GLU A 313 10.11 15.22 -22.48
C GLU A 313 10.56 16.37 -21.57
N ASN A 314 11.87 16.57 -21.42
CA ASN A 314 12.42 17.69 -20.66
C ASN A 314 12.01 19.05 -21.26
N LEU A 315 11.94 19.17 -22.59
CA LEU A 315 11.49 20.40 -23.27
C LEU A 315 10.00 20.73 -23.09
N GLN A 316 9.20 19.81 -22.53
CA GLN A 316 7.83 20.12 -22.09
C GLN A 316 7.79 20.76 -20.70
N ILE A 317 8.86 20.62 -19.92
CA ILE A 317 9.00 21.13 -18.55
C ILE A 317 9.85 22.40 -18.56
N TYR A 318 11.05 22.30 -19.15
CA TYR A 318 11.93 23.42 -19.40
C TYR A 318 11.43 24.11 -20.65
N THR A 319 10.81 25.28 -20.48
CA THR A 319 10.39 26.12 -21.61
C THR A 319 11.25 27.37 -21.68
N LEU A 320 11.25 28.03 -22.83
CA LEU A 320 12.00 29.27 -23.03
C LEU A 320 11.54 30.36 -22.04
N GLU A 321 10.26 30.34 -21.67
CA GLU A 321 9.62 31.35 -20.81
C GLU A 321 9.93 31.14 -19.32
N THR A 322 9.98 29.89 -18.86
CA THR A 322 10.13 29.58 -17.43
C THR A 322 11.59 29.28 -17.05
N LEU A 323 12.31 28.54 -17.90
CA LEU A 323 13.64 28.00 -17.62
C LEU A 323 14.53 28.11 -18.88
N PRO A 324 14.84 29.33 -19.35
CA PRO A 324 15.51 29.56 -20.64
C PRO A 324 16.90 28.91 -20.74
N GLN A 325 17.63 28.84 -19.63
CA GLN A 325 18.98 28.24 -19.61
C GLN A 325 18.91 26.72 -19.77
N ASP A 326 18.05 26.05 -18.99
CA ASP A 326 17.85 24.61 -19.07
C ASP A 326 17.23 24.19 -20.41
N TRP A 327 16.31 25.00 -20.95
CA TRP A 327 15.75 24.81 -22.28
C TRP A 327 16.85 24.84 -23.35
N ALA A 328 17.70 25.88 -23.35
CA ALA A 328 18.77 26.02 -24.34
C ALA A 328 19.80 24.88 -24.25
N MET A 329 20.18 24.49 -23.04
CA MET A 329 21.05 23.33 -22.81
C MET A 329 20.42 22.03 -23.34
N THR A 330 19.15 21.81 -23.05
CA THR A 330 18.41 20.61 -23.49
C THR A 330 18.28 20.56 -25.01
N GLN A 331 17.98 21.70 -25.67
CA GLN A 331 17.96 21.80 -27.13
C GLN A 331 19.33 21.48 -27.76
N ASN A 332 20.41 22.00 -27.18
CA ASN A 332 21.76 21.72 -27.65
C ASN A 332 22.10 20.22 -27.55
N ASN A 333 21.81 19.60 -26.41
CA ASN A 333 22.05 18.16 -26.20
C ASN A 333 21.20 17.28 -27.13
N LEU A 334 19.94 17.68 -27.38
CA LEU A 334 19.07 17.04 -28.36
C LEU A 334 19.66 17.12 -29.78
N GLY A 335 20.15 18.30 -30.18
CA GLY A 335 20.81 18.51 -31.46
C GLY A 335 22.03 17.60 -31.66
N ILE A 336 22.91 17.53 -30.66
CA ILE A 336 24.10 16.66 -30.66
C ILE A 336 23.69 15.18 -30.77
N THR A 337 22.66 14.76 -30.05
CA THR A 337 22.18 13.37 -30.06
C THR A 337 21.58 12.97 -31.41
N LEU A 338 20.79 13.85 -32.03
CA LEU A 338 20.22 13.64 -33.36
C LEU A 338 21.30 13.58 -34.44
N GLN A 339 22.33 14.42 -34.33
CA GLN A 339 23.48 14.37 -35.24
C GLN A 339 24.16 13.00 -35.19
N GLU A 340 24.47 12.50 -33.99
CA GLU A 340 25.10 11.20 -33.80
C GLU A 340 24.21 10.06 -34.33
N GLN A 341 22.90 10.13 -34.07
CA GLN A 341 21.94 9.16 -34.60
C GLN A 341 21.97 9.13 -36.14
N GLY A 342 21.99 10.29 -36.79
CA GLY A 342 22.06 10.42 -38.24
C GLY A 342 23.38 9.94 -38.86
N ILE A 343 24.49 10.05 -38.13
CA ILE A 343 25.78 9.48 -38.54
C ILE A 343 25.69 7.95 -38.57
N ARG A 344 25.11 7.35 -37.52
CA ARG A 344 25.04 5.88 -37.34
C ARG A 344 24.02 5.17 -38.22
N THR A 345 23.01 5.87 -38.75
CA THR A 345 21.99 5.29 -39.64
C THR A 345 22.37 5.30 -41.13
N GLY A 346 23.54 5.84 -41.49
CA GLY A 346 24.02 5.89 -42.88
C GLY A 346 23.37 7.04 -43.66
N GLY A 347 24.03 8.20 -43.61
CA GLY A 347 23.52 9.48 -44.08
C GLY A 347 23.03 9.54 -45.54
N LYS A 348 21.79 10.02 -45.70
CA LYS A 348 21.35 10.93 -46.79
C LYS A 348 19.94 11.51 -46.58
N ARG A 349 19.11 10.97 -45.67
CA ARG A 349 17.74 11.47 -45.45
C ARG A 349 17.56 12.43 -44.27
N GLU A 350 18.45 12.43 -43.26
CA GLU A 350 18.20 13.16 -42.00
C GLU A 350 19.14 14.33 -41.70
N GLN A 351 20.25 14.52 -42.44
CA GLN A 351 21.01 15.79 -42.36
C GLN A 351 20.14 17.00 -42.74
N ASN A 352 19.09 16.80 -43.55
CA ASN A 352 18.06 17.81 -43.83
C ASN A 352 17.11 18.07 -42.64
N CYS A 353 16.95 17.14 -41.70
CA CYS A 353 16.16 17.37 -40.48
C CYS A 353 16.90 18.27 -39.48
N PHE A 354 18.23 18.18 -39.39
CA PHE A 354 19.04 19.07 -38.53
C PHE A 354 18.86 20.56 -38.90
N LEU A 355 18.88 20.86 -40.20
CA LEU A 355 18.59 22.22 -40.71
C LEU A 355 17.11 22.63 -40.57
N ARG A 356 16.19 21.66 -40.55
CA ARG A 356 14.74 21.91 -40.40
C ARG A 356 14.34 22.15 -38.95
N LEU A 357 15.02 21.50 -38.00
CA LEU A 357 14.85 21.73 -36.56
C LEU A 357 15.42 23.09 -36.14
N LEU A 358 16.62 23.46 -36.61
CA LEU A 358 17.19 24.80 -36.37
C LEU A 358 16.28 25.95 -36.83
N ARG A 359 15.52 25.75 -37.93
CA ARG A 359 14.50 26.70 -38.42
C ARG A 359 13.17 26.67 -37.67
N LEU A 360 12.84 25.58 -36.98
CA LEU A 360 11.61 25.46 -36.19
C LEU A 360 11.81 25.96 -34.75
N THR A 361 13.06 26.06 -34.27
CA THR A 361 13.41 26.52 -32.92
C THR A 361 13.89 27.97 -32.87
N GLY A 362 13.83 28.73 -33.97
CA GLY A 362 14.11 30.17 -34.01
C GLY A 362 15.57 30.58 -33.75
N LEU A 363 16.54 29.68 -33.92
CA LEU A 363 17.97 29.94 -33.74
C LEU A 363 18.68 30.41 -35.03
N LEU A 364 17.91 30.52 -36.12
CA LEU A 364 18.17 31.20 -37.40
C LEU A 364 16.83 31.75 -37.89
#